data_AF-A0A661Y2M3-F1
#
_entry.id   AF-A0A661Y2M3-F1
#
_cell.length_a   1.000
_cell.length_b   1.000
_cell.length_c   1.000
_cell.angle_alpha   90.00
_cell.angle_beta   90.00
_cell.angle_gamma   90.00
#
_symmetry.space_group_name_H-M   'P 1'
#
loop_
_entity.id
_entity.type
_entity.pdbx_description
1 polymer ?
#
loop_
_entity_poly.entity_id
_entity_poly.type
_entity_poly.pdbx_seq_one_letter_code
_entity_poly.pdbx_strand_id
1 'polypeptide(L)'
;QLIVLDFNDRSGAPGSIVLRNEWLDFLIIDGYLFKKFSDENGLERFGQIIYEGEYSCIYFLEKEYSPDLQKGEKSFRFSDAKRQAQILSQDQFNLFSGRRSFLKCFPQHIQQRIKTHLKENRIRIRKVTNLQMQSVMVLINQLSNDED
;
A
#
# COMPACT_ATOMS: atom_id res chain seq x y z
N GLN A 1 0.01 14.41 3.93
CA GLN A 1 -1.09 13.49 4.33
C GLN A 1 -1.67 13.97 5.66
N LEU A 2 -2.97 13.80 5.93
CA LEU A 2 -3.60 14.13 7.22
C LEU A 2 -4.09 12.83 7.88
N ILE A 3 -3.80 12.67 9.18
CA ILE A 3 -4.27 11.55 9.98
C ILE A 3 -5.18 12.10 11.06
N VAL A 4 -6.41 11.59 11.10
CA VAL A 4 -7.44 12.01 12.05
C VAL A 4 -7.78 10.83 12.93
N LEU A 5 -7.71 11.03 14.24
CA LEU A 5 -8.17 10.08 15.24
C LEU A 5 -9.56 10.50 15.71
N ASP A 6 -10.56 9.70 15.39
CA ASP A 6 -11.90 9.82 15.93
C ASP A 6 -12.01 8.99 17.21
N PHE A 7 -12.56 9.56 18.27
CA PHE A 7 -12.71 8.92 19.57
C PHE A 7 -13.94 9.43 20.31
N ASN A 8 -14.39 8.67 21.32
CA ASN A 8 -15.35 9.17 22.30
C ASN A 8 -14.60 9.59 23.55
N ASP A 9 -14.89 10.78 24.07
CA ASP A 9 -14.30 11.25 25.31
C ASP A 9 -14.88 10.53 26.55
N ARG A 10 -14.48 10.95 27.75
CA ARG A 10 -14.96 10.36 29.01
C ARG A 10 -16.47 10.50 29.22
N SER A 11 -17.12 11.44 28.54
CA SER A 11 -18.57 11.65 28.57
C SER A 11 -19.31 10.85 27.49
N GLY A 12 -18.57 10.17 26.60
CA GLY A 12 -19.13 9.49 25.44
C GLY A 12 -19.42 10.41 24.25
N ALA A 13 -19.02 11.69 24.33
CA ALA A 13 -19.17 12.63 23.22
C ALA A 13 -18.12 12.36 22.14
N PRO A 14 -18.50 12.40 20.84
CA PRO A 14 -17.56 12.19 19.75
C PRO A 14 -16.61 13.38 19.63
N GLY A 15 -15.35 13.09 19.39
CA GLY A 15 -14.30 14.07 19.13
C GLY A 15 -13.33 13.57 18.07
N SER A 16 -12.61 14.51 17.46
CA SER A 16 -11.58 14.23 16.46
C SER A 16 -10.32 15.03 16.78
N ILE A 17 -9.15 14.40 16.68
CA ILE A 17 -7.85 15.07 16.79
C ILE A 17 -7.05 14.81 15.51
N VAL A 18 -6.51 15.88 14.94
CA VAL A 18 -5.54 15.78 13.85
C VAL A 18 -4.17 15.48 14.46
N LEU A 19 -3.59 14.35 14.08
CA LEU A 19 -2.26 13.96 14.56
C LEU A 19 -1.19 14.65 13.72
N ARG A 20 -0.14 15.11 14.40
CA ARG A 20 1.07 15.63 13.76
C ARG A 20 1.85 14.47 13.16
N ASN A 21 2.11 14.52 11.85
CA ASN A 21 2.78 13.43 11.14
C ASN A 21 4.19 13.18 11.68
N GLU A 22 4.86 14.21 12.21
CA GLU A 22 6.22 14.14 12.75
C GLU A 22 6.32 13.23 13.99
N TRP A 23 5.19 12.91 14.64
CA TRP A 23 5.14 12.06 15.84
C TRP A 23 4.76 10.61 15.55
N LEU A 24 4.53 10.27 14.28
CA LEU A 24 4.03 8.97 13.88
C LEU A 24 5.03 8.26 12.98
N ASP A 25 5.52 7.11 13.43
CA ASP A 25 6.36 6.22 12.61
C ASP A 25 5.51 5.17 11.88
N PHE A 26 4.48 4.67 12.57
CA PHE A 26 3.52 3.72 12.04
C PHE A 26 2.16 3.88 12.70
N LEU A 27 1.14 3.29 12.08
CA LEU A 27 -0.23 3.26 12.58
C LEU A 27 -0.94 2.00 12.11
N ILE A 28 -1.98 1.60 12.84
CA ILE A 28 -2.82 0.44 12.49
C ILE A 28 -4.25 0.93 12.28
N ILE A 29 -4.80 0.70 11.09
CA ILE A 29 -6.19 1.03 10.74
C ILE A 29 -6.86 -0.26 10.28
N ASP A 30 -7.98 -0.63 10.90
CA ASP A 30 -8.74 -1.85 10.58
C ASP A 30 -7.88 -3.13 10.53
N GLY A 31 -6.89 -3.22 11.43
CA GLY A 31 -5.95 -4.35 11.50
C GLY A 31 -4.84 -4.33 10.44
N TYR A 32 -4.77 -3.30 9.59
CA TYR A 32 -3.70 -3.13 8.62
C TYR A 32 -2.62 -2.20 9.14
N LEU A 33 -1.36 -2.64 9.02
CA LEU A 33 -0.19 -1.83 9.37
C LEU A 33 0.13 -0.84 8.26
N PHE A 34 0.32 0.41 8.63
CA PHE A 34 0.84 1.47 7.77
C PHE A 34 2.13 1.99 8.38
N LYS A 35 3.21 2.04 7.58
CA LYS A 35 4.48 2.66 7.99
C LYS A 35 4.74 3.90 7.16
N LYS A 36 5.48 4.84 7.75
CA LYS A 36 5.96 6.03 7.06
C LYS A 36 7.10 5.67 6.11
N PHE A 37 7.06 6.24 4.91
CA PHE A 37 8.09 6.12 3.88
C PHE A 37 8.39 7.49 3.28
N SER A 38 9.66 7.74 2.98
CA SER A 38 10.09 8.91 2.22
C SER A 38 10.24 8.54 0.75
N ASP A 39 9.74 9.40 -0.14
CA ASP A 39 10.06 9.29 -1.57
C ASP A 39 11.42 9.94 -1.90
N GLU A 40 11.82 9.89 -3.17
CA GLU A 40 13.08 10.45 -3.67
C GLU A 40 13.19 11.98 -3.45
N ASN A 41 12.07 12.67 -3.27
CA ASN A 41 12.02 14.11 -2.99
C ASN A 41 11.98 14.41 -1.49
N GLY A 42 12.08 13.40 -0.63
CA GLY A 42 11.96 13.53 0.82
C GLY A 42 10.53 13.74 1.31
N LEU A 43 9.51 13.55 0.46
CA LEU A 43 8.12 13.64 0.86
C LEU A 43 7.73 12.38 1.64
N GLU A 44 7.35 12.57 2.90
CA GLU A 44 6.88 11.49 3.75
C GLU A 44 5.40 11.16 3.48
N ARG A 45 5.11 9.86 3.33
CA ARG A 45 3.75 9.33 3.22
C ARG A 45 3.62 7.97 3.90
N PHE A 46 2.42 7.65 4.39
CA PHE A 46 2.13 6.36 4.97
C PHE A 46 1.71 5.36 3.88
N GLY A 47 2.39 4.22 3.84
CA GLY A 47 2.07 3.09 2.98
C GLY A 47 1.57 1.90 3.79
N GLN A 48 0.50 1.26 3.31
CA GLN A 48 0.01 0.01 3.88
C GLN A 48 1.02 -1.11 3.57
N ILE A 49 1.52 -1.77 4.60
CA ILE A 49 2.40 -2.92 4.47
C ILE A 49 1.55 -4.14 4.16
N ILE A 50 1.72 -4.69 2.96
CA ILE A 50 1.10 -5.96 2.59
C ILE A 50 2.02 -7.10 2.99
N TYR A 51 3.31 -6.98 2.72
CA TYR A 51 4.34 -7.94 3.09
C TYR A 51 5.67 -7.21 3.32
N GLU A 52 6.46 -7.69 4.28
CA GLU A 52 7.78 -7.16 4.62
C GLU A 52 8.84 -8.26 4.51
N GLY A 53 9.92 -7.98 3.77
CA GLY A 53 11.03 -8.87 3.45
C GLY A 53 12.01 -8.19 2.50
N GLU A 54 12.94 -8.95 1.91
CA GLU A 54 13.87 -8.45 0.87
C GLU A 54 13.11 -7.75 -0.26
N TYR A 55 12.01 -8.37 -0.70
CA TYR A 55 10.99 -7.75 -1.53
C TYR A 55 9.77 -7.47 -0.68
N SER A 56 9.59 -6.20 -0.31
CA SER A 56 8.42 -5.72 0.42
C SER A 56 7.34 -5.23 -0.52
N CYS A 57 6.07 -5.50 -0.22
CA CYS A 57 4.94 -5.03 -1.02
C CYS A 57 4.14 -3.99 -0.24
N ILE A 58 4.02 -2.80 -0.81
CA ILE A 58 3.45 -1.62 -0.15
C ILE A 58 2.36 -1.02 -1.03
N TYR A 59 1.21 -0.72 -0.43
CA TYR A 59 0.11 -0.01 -1.09
C TYR A 59 -0.01 1.40 -0.54
N PHE A 60 0.15 2.39 -1.42
CA PHE A 60 -0.16 3.79 -1.11
C PHE A 60 -1.59 4.09 -1.56
N LEU A 61 -2.34 4.76 -0.70
CA LEU A 61 -3.72 5.16 -0.97
C LEU A 61 -3.78 6.67 -1.13
N GLU A 62 -4.42 7.11 -2.21
CA GLU A 62 -4.63 8.52 -2.51
C GLU A 62 -6.10 8.80 -2.70
N LYS A 63 -6.58 9.93 -2.18
CA LYS A 63 -7.91 10.47 -2.43
C LYS A 63 -7.76 11.90 -2.88
N GLU A 64 -8.45 12.28 -3.94
CA GLU A 64 -8.54 13.66 -4.39
C GLU A 64 -9.67 14.36 -3.64
N TYR A 65 -9.39 15.52 -3.04
CA TYR A 65 -10.40 16.39 -2.46
C TYR A 65 -10.81 17.42 -3.51
N SER A 66 -12.06 17.36 -3.97
CA SER A 66 -12.56 18.23 -5.04
C SER A 66 -13.97 18.76 -4.73
N PRO A 67 -14.35 19.92 -5.31
CA PRO A 67 -15.70 20.45 -5.17
C PRO A 67 -16.74 19.46 -5.71
N ASP A 68 -17.82 19.28 -4.96
CA ASP A 68 -18.96 18.48 -5.38
C ASP A 68 -19.89 19.34 -6.25
N LEU A 69 -19.65 19.28 -7.56
CA LEU A 69 -20.41 20.02 -8.57
C LEU A 69 -21.92 19.68 -8.58
N GLN A 70 -22.35 18.59 -7.92
CA GLN A 70 -23.77 18.20 -7.85
C GLN A 70 -24.52 18.81 -6.67
N LYS A 71 -23.83 19.29 -5.63
CA LYS A 71 -24.45 19.79 -4.39
C LYS A 71 -24.20 21.28 -4.13
N GLY A 72 -23.69 22.01 -5.12
CA GLY A 72 -23.45 23.45 -5.09
C GLY A 72 -22.05 23.84 -4.59
N GLU A 73 -21.68 25.09 -4.82
CA GLU A 73 -20.30 25.64 -4.73
C GLU A 73 -19.62 25.53 -3.34
N LYS A 74 -20.33 25.12 -2.29
CA LYS A 74 -19.80 24.99 -0.92
C LYS A 74 -19.65 23.55 -0.43
N SER A 75 -19.97 22.57 -1.27
CA SER A 75 -19.83 21.16 -0.93
C SER A 75 -18.55 20.60 -1.54
N PHE A 76 -17.78 19.86 -0.75
CA PHE A 76 -16.58 19.16 -1.20
C PHE A 76 -16.73 17.67 -0.92
N ARG A 77 -16.11 16.85 -1.77
CA ARG A 77 -16.10 15.40 -1.60
C ARG A 77 -14.71 14.84 -1.83
N PHE A 78 -14.42 13.73 -1.14
CA PHE A 78 -13.27 12.91 -1.47
C PHE A 78 -13.63 11.95 -2.61
N SER A 79 -12.69 11.74 -3.54
CA SER A 79 -12.81 10.68 -4.55
C SER A 79 -12.79 9.30 -3.91
N ASP A 80 -13.13 8.28 -4.70
CA ASP A 80 -12.75 6.91 -4.38
C ASP A 80 -11.23 6.81 -4.20
N ALA A 81 -10.81 5.93 -3.30
CA ALA A 81 -9.39 5.73 -3.02
C ALA A 81 -8.71 5.10 -4.25
N LYS A 82 -7.70 5.78 -4.79
CA LYS A 82 -6.80 5.24 -5.80
C LYS A 82 -5.65 4.53 -5.08
N ARG A 83 -5.43 3.28 -5.44
CA ARG A 83 -4.35 2.45 -4.89
C ARG A 83 -3.15 2.43 -5.83
N GLN A 84 -2.00 2.85 -5.34
CA GLN A 84 -0.70 2.75 -6.00
C GLN A 84 0.11 1.62 -5.34
N ALA A 85 0.33 0.53 -6.08
CA ALA A 85 1.04 -0.64 -5.56
C ALA A 85 2.51 -0.64 -5.96
N GLN A 86 3.40 -0.81 -4.99
CA GLN A 86 4.85 -0.75 -5.19
C GLN A 86 5.54 -1.96 -4.56
N ILE A 87 6.65 -2.37 -5.17
CA ILE A 87 7.62 -3.30 -4.59
C ILE A 87 8.81 -2.46 -4.11
N LEU A 88 9.16 -2.59 -2.84
CA LEU A 88 10.38 -2.02 -2.27
C LEU A 88 11.44 -3.12 -2.19
N SER A 89 12.59 -2.86 -2.79
CA SER A 89 13.76 -3.75 -2.79
C SER A 89 15.02 -2.90 -2.94
N GLN A 90 16.06 -3.16 -2.14
CA GLN A 90 17.31 -2.38 -2.17
C GLN A 90 17.06 -0.86 -2.09
N ASP A 91 16.16 -0.45 -1.18
CA ASP A 91 15.73 0.94 -0.99
C ASP A 91 15.09 1.63 -2.21
N GLN A 92 14.73 0.87 -3.25
CA GLN A 92 14.08 1.39 -4.45
C GLN A 92 12.61 0.95 -4.56
N PHE A 93 11.76 1.93 -4.83
CA PHE A 93 10.33 1.72 -5.06
C PHE A 93 10.03 1.47 -6.55
N ASN A 94 9.53 0.27 -6.85
CA ASN A 94 9.14 -0.14 -8.19
C ASN A 94 7.61 -0.21 -8.31
N LEU A 95 7.04 0.69 -9.11
CA LEU A 95 5.59 0.76 -9.34
C LEU A 95 5.08 -0.41 -10.21
N PHE A 96 3.96 -1.00 -9.82
CA PHE A 96 3.23 -1.94 -10.67
C PHE A 96 1.72 -1.75 -10.66
N SER A 97 1.09 -2.14 -11.76
CA SER A 97 -0.37 -2.01 -12.00
C SER A 97 -0.96 -3.25 -12.66
N GLY A 98 -0.13 -4.23 -13.02
CA GLY A 98 -0.57 -5.45 -13.65
C GLY A 98 0.57 -6.46 -13.73
N ARG A 99 0.27 -7.64 -14.28
CA ARG A 99 1.20 -8.77 -14.32
C ARG A 99 2.56 -8.43 -14.95
N ARG A 100 2.55 -7.69 -16.07
CA ARG A 100 3.79 -7.35 -16.78
C ARG A 100 4.67 -6.41 -15.97
N SER A 101 4.13 -5.33 -15.39
CA SER A 101 4.90 -4.41 -14.55
C SER A 101 5.31 -5.05 -13.23
N PHE A 102 4.46 -5.90 -12.64
CA PHE A 102 4.79 -6.66 -11.43
C PHE A 102 5.99 -7.58 -11.64
N LEU A 103 6.01 -8.38 -12.72
CA LEU A 103 7.14 -9.26 -12.99
C LEU A 103 8.46 -8.51 -13.24
N LYS A 104 8.40 -7.27 -13.76
CA LYS A 104 9.59 -6.44 -13.96
C LYS A 104 10.22 -5.95 -12.66
N CYS A 105 9.51 -6.01 -11.54
CA CYS A 105 10.06 -5.66 -10.22
C CYS A 105 11.04 -6.71 -9.68
N PHE A 106 11.22 -7.84 -10.38
CA PHE A 106 11.97 -8.99 -9.88
C PHE A 106 13.05 -9.44 -10.89
N PRO A 107 14.14 -10.05 -10.43
CA PRO A 107 15.16 -10.63 -11.30
C PRO A 107 14.62 -11.65 -12.31
N GLN A 108 15.21 -11.69 -13.50
CA GLN A 108 14.70 -12.51 -14.62
C GLN A 108 14.68 -14.01 -14.31
N HIS A 109 15.60 -14.51 -13.48
CA HIS A 109 15.70 -15.94 -13.16
C HIS A 109 14.48 -16.44 -12.34
N ILE A 110 13.94 -15.65 -11.40
CA ILE A 110 12.74 -16.04 -10.62
C ILE A 110 11.41 -15.74 -11.34
N GLN A 111 11.39 -14.85 -12.34
CA GLN A 111 10.15 -14.42 -13.00
C GLN A 111 9.31 -15.56 -13.56
N GLN A 112 9.94 -16.62 -14.09
CA GLN A 112 9.21 -17.76 -14.65
C GLN A 112 8.47 -18.55 -13.56
N ARG A 113 9.09 -18.75 -12.38
CA ARG A 113 8.45 -19.43 -11.23
C ARG A 113 7.28 -18.60 -10.69
N ILE A 114 7.46 -17.28 -10.54
CA ILE A 114 6.39 -16.34 -10.16
C ILE A 114 5.23 -16.44 -11.17
N LYS A 115 5.54 -16.44 -12.47
CA LYS A 115 4.55 -16.55 -13.55
C LYS A 115 3.75 -17.85 -13.45
N THR A 116 4.42 -18.98 -13.19
CA THR A 116 3.76 -20.28 -13.00
C THR A 116 2.82 -20.24 -11.80
N HIS A 117 3.30 -19.79 -10.63
CA HIS A 117 2.49 -19.71 -9.41
C HIS A 117 1.24 -18.81 -9.58
N LEU A 118 1.39 -17.63 -10.20
CA LEU A 118 0.26 -16.75 -10.50
C LEU A 118 -0.78 -17.40 -11.43
N LYS A 119 -0.33 -18.26 -12.36
CA LYS A 119 -1.22 -18.96 -13.30
C LYS A 119 -1.98 -20.08 -12.59
N GLU A 120 -1.28 -20.93 -11.84
CA GLU A 120 -1.84 -22.09 -11.14
C GLU A 120 -2.89 -21.66 -10.10
N ASN A 121 -2.58 -20.62 -9.34
CA ASN A 121 -3.49 -20.07 -8.32
C ASN A 121 -4.52 -19.08 -8.90
N ARG A 122 -4.55 -18.92 -10.24
CA ARG A 122 -5.47 -18.02 -10.96
C ARG A 122 -5.45 -16.58 -10.46
N ILE A 123 -4.30 -16.11 -9.97
CA ILE A 123 -4.12 -14.79 -9.39
C ILE A 123 -4.01 -13.75 -10.51
N ARG A 124 -4.90 -12.76 -10.46
CA ARG A 124 -4.87 -11.60 -11.35
C ARG A 124 -4.41 -10.39 -10.54
N ILE A 125 -3.20 -9.89 -10.82
CA ILE A 125 -2.58 -8.76 -10.08
C ILE A 125 -3.53 -7.55 -9.89
N ARG A 126 -4.35 -7.22 -10.90
CA ARG A 126 -5.32 -6.11 -10.79
C ARG A 126 -6.47 -6.34 -9.82
N LYS A 127 -6.78 -7.59 -9.49
CA LYS A 127 -7.91 -8.03 -8.65
C LYS A 127 -7.46 -8.81 -7.41
N VAL A 128 -6.17 -8.80 -7.12
CA VAL A 128 -5.58 -9.57 -6.03
C VAL A 128 -6.01 -8.99 -4.69
N THR A 129 -6.39 -9.87 -3.75
CA THR A 129 -6.66 -9.49 -2.36
C THR A 129 -5.35 -9.35 -1.59
N ASN A 130 -5.39 -8.71 -0.42
CA ASN A 130 -4.20 -8.56 0.43
C ASN A 130 -3.62 -9.92 0.83
N LEU A 131 -4.47 -10.89 1.21
CA LEU A 131 -4.04 -12.26 1.55
C LEU A 131 -3.40 -12.99 0.37
N GLN A 132 -3.97 -12.86 -0.83
CA GLN A 132 -3.39 -13.46 -2.03
C GLN A 132 -2.04 -12.82 -2.37
N MET A 133 -1.92 -11.49 -2.24
CA MET A 133 -0.67 -10.80 -2.47
C MET A 133 0.39 -11.22 -1.44
N GLN A 134 0.03 -11.32 -0.16
CA GLN A 134 0.90 -11.86 0.89
C GLN A 134 1.45 -13.24 0.53
N SER A 135 0.57 -14.17 0.12
CA SER A 135 1.00 -15.51 -0.30
C SER A 135 1.97 -15.48 -1.48
N VAL A 136 1.77 -14.57 -2.44
CA VAL A 136 2.69 -14.40 -3.58
C VAL A 136 4.04 -13.85 -3.11
N MET A 137 4.04 -12.88 -2.20
CA MET A 137 5.26 -12.27 -1.68
C MET A 137 6.08 -13.23 -0.81
N VAL A 138 5.43 -14.10 -0.03
CA VAL A 138 6.10 -15.19 0.70
C VAL A 138 6.91 -16.06 -0.28
N LEU A 139 6.28 -16.53 -1.36
CA LEU A 139 6.97 -17.33 -2.38
C LEU A 139 8.14 -16.57 -3.00
N ILE A 140 7.94 -15.30 -3.36
CA ILE A 140 8.98 -14.49 -4.00
C ILE A 140 10.21 -14.40 -3.10
N ASN A 141 10.02 -14.09 -1.83
CA ASN A 141 11.15 -13.96 -0.90
C ASN A 141 11.81 -15.31 -0.59
N GLN A 142 11.08 -16.43 -0.63
CA GLN A 142 11.68 -17.76 -0.56
C GLN A 142 12.57 -18.05 -1.77
N LEU A 143 12.08 -17.76 -2.97
CA LEU A 143 12.82 -17.97 -4.21
C LEU A 143 14.10 -17.13 -4.30
N SER A 144 14.13 -15.98 -3.64
CA SER A 144 15.30 -15.10 -3.60
C SER A 144 16.36 -15.56 -2.58
N ASN A 145 15.94 -16.11 -1.44
CA ASN A 145 16.84 -16.62 -0.41
C ASN A 145 17.50 -17.97 -0.78
N ASP A 146 16.90 -18.76 -1.66
CA ASP A 146 17.45 -20.05 -2.10
C ASP A 146 18.71 -19.91 -3.01
N GLU A 147 19.14 -18.68 -3.29
CA GLU A 147 20.28 -18.38 -4.18
C GLU A 147 21.52 -17.77 -3.46
N ASP A 148 21.48 -17.64 -2.12
CA ASP A 148 22.65 -17.35 -1.26
C ASP A 148 23.31 -18.64 -0.72
#